data_AF-A0A7C5UYR2-F1
#
_entry.id   AF-A0A7C5UYR2-F1
#
_cell.length_a   1.000
_cell.length_b   1.000
_cell.length_c   1.000
_cell.angle_alpha   90.00
_cell.angle_beta   90.00
_cell.angle_gamma   90.00
#
_symmetry.space_group_name_H-M   'P 1'
#
loop_
_entity.id
_entity.type
_entity.pdbx_description
1 polymer ?
#
loop_
_entity_poly.entity_id
_entity_poly.type
_entity_poly.pdbx_seq_one_letter_code
_entity_poly.pdbx_strand_id
1 'polypeptide(L)'
;MSARNRKLVIAVSLLALAAVLIASWLFTHRQKSTLPVTKQIVVLGFDGMSPDLAAKWMQEGKLPNFARLAQTGTFAKLATTNPPESPVAWASFATGLNPGGTGIYDFLARNPQTYLPRIGLVAHQKPKFLLGLIPIRPPKVTNERHGTPFYEAAADAGYKTTVLRMPLEFPPSPVPGGKLLAGLGVPDIRGTWGTFFYFASNLPADEVGDTEFGGKLIRLQFDGRTAKAEISGPVDPTTKAYRRISIPVQFNVSPDGNSVTIHLDGQTETVASRHWSRWFNEKFPINPFISVHAISRFFVLETWPDVQIYMCPLNIDPKDPALPITYPVGWSRQLAKKWGDFKTLGWWHDTWALNEERIGEGVFLQDSFRTMDSLTRMVLDQLQHDPPSLMVAVYTSTDSIQHMFWRLTDPTSPRYDPVLAKKYGDAILQVYERADQVVGEVEKAMKPGGTLIIVSDHGFHAFNYGFNTNTWLVKNGYMVLKNPNAQEQQYTLQNLYT
;
A
#
# COMPACT_ATOMS: atom_id res chain seq x y z
N MET A 1 -29.18 46.98 26.09
CA MET A 1 -28.92 46.97 24.63
C MET A 1 -30.16 46.50 23.90
N SER A 2 -30.67 47.26 22.92
CA SER A 2 -31.85 46.87 22.14
C SER A 2 -31.58 45.59 21.33
N ALA A 3 -32.63 44.83 21.01
CA ALA A 3 -32.53 43.60 20.20
C ALA A 3 -31.81 43.83 18.85
N ARG A 4 -31.87 45.07 18.33
CA ARG A 4 -31.17 45.51 17.11
C ARG A 4 -29.65 45.55 17.29
N ASN A 5 -29.17 46.00 18.46
CA ASN A 5 -27.74 46.03 18.77
C ASN A 5 -27.16 44.63 19.00
N ARG A 6 -27.94 43.67 19.53
CA ARG A 6 -27.47 42.26 19.64
C ARG A 6 -27.31 41.58 18.28
N LYS A 7 -28.25 41.78 17.36
CA LYS A 7 -28.14 41.25 15.98
C LYS A 7 -26.94 41.84 15.23
N LEU A 8 -26.68 43.14 15.41
CA LEU A 8 -25.54 43.80 14.81
C LEU A 8 -24.20 43.27 15.35
N VAL A 9 -24.09 43.10 16.67
CA VAL A 9 -22.89 42.52 17.30
C VAL A 9 -22.64 41.09 16.82
N ILE A 10 -23.68 40.24 16.76
CA ILE A 10 -23.55 38.86 16.27
C ILE A 10 -23.11 38.84 14.79
N ALA A 11 -23.69 39.70 13.95
CA ALA A 11 -23.33 39.79 12.54
C ALA A 11 -21.87 40.23 12.35
N VAL A 12 -21.41 41.23 13.12
CA VAL A 12 -20.03 41.72 13.09
C VAL A 12 -19.05 40.65 13.59
N SER A 13 -19.40 39.89 14.65
CA SER A 13 -18.59 38.77 15.14
C SER A 13 -18.48 37.62 14.14
N LEU A 14 -19.58 37.28 13.45
CA LEU A 14 -19.57 36.24 12.40
C LEU A 14 -18.74 36.66 11.18
N LEU A 15 -18.82 37.94 10.77
CA LEU A 15 -18.00 38.49 9.69
C LEU A 15 -16.51 38.54 10.06
N ALA A 16 -16.18 38.91 11.29
CA ALA A 16 -14.80 38.88 11.79
C ALA A 16 -14.25 37.44 11.84
N LEU A 17 -15.06 36.47 12.29
CA LEU A 17 -14.68 35.05 12.30
C LEU A 17 -14.48 34.53 10.87
N ALA A 18 -15.38 34.86 9.94
CA ALA A 18 -15.22 34.52 8.53
C ALA A 18 -13.97 35.14 7.92
N ALA A 19 -13.65 36.40 8.22
CA ALA A 19 -12.45 37.07 7.75
C ALA A 19 -11.16 36.44 8.31
N VAL A 20 -11.16 36.04 9.59
CA VAL A 20 -10.03 35.30 10.20
C VAL A 20 -9.87 33.92 9.58
N LEU A 21 -10.97 33.20 9.32
CA LEU A 21 -10.94 31.91 8.64
C LEU A 21 -10.47 32.03 7.19
N ILE A 22 -10.90 33.06 6.46
CA ILE A 22 -10.45 33.35 5.08
C ILE A 22 -8.97 33.76 5.08
N ALA A 23 -8.53 34.61 6.01
CA ALA A 23 -7.13 35.01 6.12
C ALA A 23 -6.23 33.83 6.51
N SER A 24 -6.66 32.98 7.45
CA SER A 24 -5.99 31.74 7.81
C SER A 24 -5.99 30.74 6.64
N TRP A 25 -7.07 30.67 5.87
CA TRP A 25 -7.15 29.86 4.65
C TRP A 25 -6.19 30.37 3.57
N LEU A 26 -6.14 31.68 3.31
CA LEU A 26 -5.22 32.31 2.36
C LEU A 26 -3.74 32.18 2.80
N PHE A 27 -3.44 32.28 4.10
CA PHE A 27 -2.09 32.06 4.63
C PHE A 27 -1.65 30.60 4.57
N THR A 28 -2.56 29.65 4.79
CA THR A 28 -2.28 28.21 4.71
C THR A 28 -2.27 27.68 3.26
N HIS A 29 -2.94 28.36 2.32
CA HIS A 29 -3.06 27.95 0.92
C HIS A 29 -2.19 28.76 -0.05
N ARG A 30 -1.35 29.69 0.41
CA ARG A 30 -0.24 30.20 -0.42
C ARG A 30 0.72 29.04 -0.67
N GLN A 31 0.64 28.43 -1.87
CA GLN A 31 1.71 27.56 -2.35
C GLN A 31 3.02 28.35 -2.24
N LYS A 32 3.97 27.85 -1.43
CA LYS A 32 5.32 28.39 -1.42
C LYS A 32 5.83 28.36 -2.86
N SER A 33 6.23 29.53 -3.38
CA SER A 33 6.86 29.61 -4.69
C SER A 33 8.15 28.81 -4.67
N THR A 34 8.30 27.87 -5.60
CA THR A 34 9.53 27.10 -5.78
C THR A 34 10.49 27.86 -6.71
N LEU A 35 11.78 27.53 -6.62
CA LEU A 35 12.77 27.99 -7.58
C LEU A 35 12.42 27.51 -9.01
N PRO A 36 12.83 28.24 -10.05
CA PRO A 36 12.73 27.76 -11.43
C PRO A 36 13.47 26.44 -11.62
N VAL A 37 12.89 25.52 -12.37
CA VAL A 37 13.49 24.21 -12.64
C VAL A 37 14.54 24.34 -13.74
N THR A 38 15.78 24.60 -13.32
CA THR A 38 16.97 24.73 -14.19
C THR A 38 17.74 23.42 -14.36
N LYS A 39 17.69 22.54 -13.36
CA LYS A 39 18.18 21.16 -13.40
C LYS A 39 17.07 20.22 -12.93
N GLN A 40 17.05 19.02 -13.50
CA GLN A 40 16.10 17.97 -13.15
C GLN A 40 16.85 16.69 -12.77
N ILE A 41 16.51 16.13 -11.62
CA ILE A 41 16.98 14.84 -11.13
C ILE A 41 15.75 13.96 -10.94
N VAL A 42 15.77 12.77 -11.54
CA VAL A 42 14.73 11.75 -11.36
C VAL A 42 15.39 10.51 -10.80
N VAL A 43 14.87 10.02 -9.68
CA VAL A 43 15.28 8.77 -9.03
C VAL A 43 14.15 7.77 -9.17
N LEU A 44 14.42 6.64 -9.81
CA LEU A 44 13.52 5.50 -9.87
C LEU A 44 14.06 4.40 -8.96
N GLY A 45 13.28 4.05 -7.94
CA GLY A 45 13.53 2.91 -7.08
C GLY A 45 12.83 1.67 -7.63
N PHE A 46 13.57 0.57 -7.82
CA PHE A 46 13.00 -0.75 -8.09
C PHE A 46 13.34 -1.67 -6.91
N ASP A 47 12.35 -1.92 -6.06
CA ASP A 47 12.49 -2.72 -4.83
C ASP A 47 12.96 -4.14 -5.14
N GLY A 48 13.95 -4.64 -4.41
CA GLY A 48 14.48 -5.99 -4.57
C GLY A 48 15.10 -6.32 -5.94
N MET A 49 15.35 -5.34 -6.81
CA MET A 49 15.91 -5.56 -8.14
C MET A 49 17.39 -5.97 -8.06
N SER A 50 17.66 -7.25 -8.34
CA SER A 50 19.00 -7.81 -8.32
C SER A 50 19.89 -7.22 -9.42
N PRO A 51 21.06 -6.64 -9.07
CA PRO A 51 22.00 -6.14 -10.08
C PRO A 51 22.59 -7.27 -10.93
N ASP A 52 22.61 -8.50 -10.42
CA ASP A 52 23.09 -9.67 -11.18
C ASP A 52 22.12 -10.10 -12.26
N LEU A 53 20.81 -10.11 -11.95
CA LEU A 53 19.78 -10.38 -12.96
C LEU A 53 19.70 -9.25 -13.99
N ALA A 54 19.80 -8.00 -13.55
CA ALA A 54 19.85 -6.85 -14.44
C ALA A 54 21.04 -6.94 -15.40
N ALA A 55 22.25 -7.21 -14.88
CA ALA A 55 23.46 -7.37 -15.70
C ALA A 55 23.32 -8.50 -16.73
N LYS A 56 22.82 -9.67 -16.30
CA LYS A 56 22.54 -10.80 -17.18
C LYS A 56 21.62 -10.41 -18.33
N TRP A 57 20.47 -9.81 -18.03
CA TRP A 57 19.46 -9.50 -19.06
C TRP A 57 19.80 -8.27 -19.91
N MET A 58 20.63 -7.35 -19.43
CA MET A 58 21.27 -6.35 -20.28
C MET A 58 22.20 -7.01 -21.32
N GLN A 59 23.04 -7.97 -20.91
CA GLN A 59 23.93 -8.70 -21.81
C GLN A 59 23.18 -9.56 -22.83
N GLU A 60 22.06 -10.15 -22.42
CA GLU A 60 21.16 -10.92 -23.30
C GLU A 60 20.31 -10.03 -24.24
N GLY A 61 20.43 -8.69 -24.15
CA GLY A 61 19.69 -7.74 -25.01
C GLY A 61 18.22 -7.56 -24.64
N LYS A 62 17.79 -8.05 -23.48
CA LYS A 62 16.39 -8.00 -23.01
C LYS A 62 16.05 -6.70 -22.26
N LEU A 63 17.06 -6.02 -21.74
CA LEU A 63 16.92 -4.75 -21.02
C LEU A 63 17.67 -3.61 -21.76
N PRO A 64 17.21 -3.20 -22.95
CA PRO A 64 17.93 -2.25 -23.79
C PRO A 64 18.04 -0.83 -23.18
N ASN A 65 17.04 -0.37 -22.42
CA ASN A 65 17.08 0.96 -21.83
C ASN A 65 18.05 1.02 -20.64
N PHE A 66 18.05 0.00 -19.77
CA PHE A 66 19.05 -0.16 -18.72
C PHE A 66 20.45 -0.31 -19.31
N ALA A 67 20.61 -1.14 -20.35
CA ALA A 67 21.91 -1.34 -20.99
C ALA A 67 22.47 -0.02 -21.54
N ARG A 68 21.63 0.78 -22.20
CA ARG A 68 22.01 2.10 -22.70
C ARG A 68 22.36 3.06 -21.55
N LEU A 69 21.55 3.12 -20.49
CA LEU A 69 21.82 3.96 -19.32
C LEU A 69 23.14 3.58 -18.62
N ALA A 70 23.44 2.29 -18.53
CA ALA A 70 24.71 1.79 -17.99
C ALA A 70 25.90 2.19 -18.88
N GLN A 71 25.74 2.15 -20.21
CA GLN A 71 26.79 2.53 -21.17
C GLN A 71 27.06 4.04 -21.21
N THR A 72 26.03 4.87 -21.05
CA THR A 72 26.16 6.34 -21.08
C THR A 72 26.40 6.96 -19.71
N GLY A 73 26.31 6.17 -18.64
CA GLY A 73 26.43 6.61 -17.25
C GLY A 73 27.32 5.69 -16.42
N THR A 74 26.78 5.18 -15.31
CA THR A 74 27.51 4.28 -14.39
C THR A 74 26.57 3.19 -13.91
N PHE A 75 27.06 1.95 -13.90
CA PHE A 75 26.40 0.81 -13.29
C PHE A 75 27.33 0.18 -12.25
N ALA A 76 26.90 0.16 -11.00
CA ALA A 76 27.69 -0.34 -9.89
C ALA A 76 26.81 -1.08 -8.88
N LYS A 77 27.36 -2.14 -8.27
CA LYS A 77 26.74 -2.81 -7.13
C LYS A 77 26.97 -1.96 -5.87
N LEU A 78 25.92 -1.81 -5.07
CA LEU A 78 25.97 -1.14 -3.78
C LEU A 78 25.75 -2.15 -2.65
N ALA A 79 26.40 -1.91 -1.51
CA ALA A 79 26.07 -2.64 -0.29
C ALA A 79 24.71 -2.14 0.23
N THR A 80 23.88 -3.07 0.72
CA THR A 80 22.62 -2.76 1.38
C THR A 80 22.81 -2.65 2.90
N THR A 81 21.75 -2.30 3.62
CA THR A 81 21.72 -2.23 5.08
C THR A 81 21.85 -3.61 5.72
N ASN A 82 22.15 -3.63 7.03
CA ASN A 82 22.02 -4.83 7.85
C ASN A 82 20.99 -4.55 8.97
N PRO A 83 19.81 -5.20 8.96
CA PRO A 83 19.40 -6.25 8.03
C PRO A 83 19.02 -5.72 6.63
N PRO A 84 19.10 -6.57 5.57
CA PRO A 84 18.82 -6.21 4.18
C PRO A 84 17.31 -6.29 3.86
N GLU A 85 16.48 -5.59 4.63
CA GLU A 85 15.03 -5.57 4.45
C GLU A 85 14.58 -4.24 3.81
N SER A 86 13.53 -4.28 2.99
CA SER A 86 13.03 -3.09 2.29
C SER A 86 12.77 -1.88 3.19
N PRO A 87 12.06 -1.98 4.33
CA PRO A 87 11.83 -0.81 5.16
C PRO A 87 13.13 -0.23 5.75
N VAL A 88 14.11 -1.09 6.03
CA VAL A 88 15.40 -0.69 6.61
C VAL A 88 16.26 0.02 5.57
N ALA A 89 16.35 -0.56 4.38
CA ALA A 89 17.14 -0.04 3.27
C ALA A 89 16.52 1.26 2.72
N TRP A 90 15.20 1.33 2.51
CA TRP A 90 14.53 2.54 2.04
C TRP A 90 14.56 3.69 3.06
N ALA A 91 14.47 3.40 4.36
CA ALA A 91 14.66 4.42 5.41
C ALA A 91 16.07 5.01 5.37
N SER A 92 17.07 4.16 5.14
CA SER A 92 18.48 4.56 5.03
C SER A 92 18.73 5.36 3.76
N PHE A 93 18.18 4.92 2.62
CA PHE A 93 18.20 5.67 1.36
C PHE A 93 17.58 7.07 1.50
N ALA A 94 16.42 7.17 2.17
CA ALA A 94 15.74 8.44 2.35
C ALA A 94 16.59 9.46 3.11
N THR A 95 17.34 9.02 4.13
CA THR A 95 17.91 9.91 5.15
C THR A 95 19.45 9.97 5.15
N GLY A 96 20.12 9.04 4.50
CA GLY A 96 21.58 8.86 4.60
C GLY A 96 22.05 8.30 5.94
N LEU A 97 21.12 7.87 6.82
CA LEU A 97 21.44 7.27 8.11
C LEU A 97 21.45 5.74 8.02
N ASN A 98 22.14 5.08 8.95
CA ASN A 98 22.05 3.62 9.12
C ASN A 98 20.84 3.24 10.00
N PRO A 99 20.52 1.94 10.19
CA PRO A 99 19.39 1.51 11.02
C PRO A 99 19.40 2.05 12.45
N GLY A 100 20.60 2.25 13.03
CA GLY A 100 20.78 2.90 14.33
C GLY A 100 20.31 4.36 14.36
N GLY A 101 20.49 5.09 13.26
CA GLY A 101 20.05 6.47 13.10
C GLY A 101 18.60 6.62 12.63
N THR A 102 18.12 5.73 11.76
CA THR A 102 16.74 5.75 11.27
C THR A 102 15.74 5.20 12.29
N GLY A 103 16.19 4.34 13.21
CA GLY A 103 15.32 3.65 14.16
C GLY A 103 14.50 2.51 13.56
N ILE A 104 14.70 2.19 12.27
CA ILE A 104 13.97 1.16 11.53
C ILE A 104 14.87 -0.06 11.38
N TYR A 105 14.43 -1.19 11.94
CA TYR A 105 15.21 -2.43 11.98
C TYR A 105 14.51 -3.61 11.30
N ASP A 106 13.19 -3.54 11.13
CA ASP A 106 12.33 -4.58 10.55
C ASP A 106 10.92 -3.95 10.32
N PHE A 107 10.04 -4.62 9.59
CA PHE A 107 8.60 -4.34 9.57
C PHE A 107 7.96 -4.40 10.96
N LEU A 108 8.50 -5.26 11.83
CA LEU A 108 8.07 -5.42 13.21
C LEU A 108 9.05 -4.76 14.17
N ALA A 109 8.52 -4.20 15.26
CA ALA A 109 9.31 -3.79 16.40
C ALA A 109 8.85 -4.57 17.64
N ARG A 110 9.70 -4.65 18.66
CA ARG A 110 9.33 -5.25 19.94
C ARG A 110 8.87 -4.18 20.91
N ASN A 111 7.76 -4.42 21.60
CA ASN A 111 7.42 -3.62 22.77
C ASN A 111 8.40 -3.96 23.91
N PRO A 112 9.19 -3.00 24.44
CA PRO A 112 10.21 -3.31 25.44
C PRO A 112 9.64 -3.68 26.81
N GLN A 113 8.38 -3.34 27.10
CA GLN A 113 7.71 -3.68 28.36
C GLN A 113 7.05 -5.06 28.29
N THR A 114 6.35 -5.38 27.20
CA THR A 114 5.57 -6.61 27.08
C THR A 114 6.26 -7.71 26.27
N TYR A 115 7.33 -7.37 25.54
CA TYR A 115 8.01 -8.23 24.57
C TYR A 115 7.15 -8.69 23.39
N LEU A 116 5.90 -8.24 23.29
CA LEU A 116 5.02 -8.54 22.16
C LEU A 116 5.47 -7.77 20.91
N PRO A 117 5.27 -8.34 19.71
CA PRO A 117 5.51 -7.61 18.48
C PRO A 117 4.53 -6.43 18.38
N ARG A 118 5.01 -5.35 17.79
CA ARG A 118 4.22 -4.20 17.34
C ARG A 118 4.64 -3.87 15.92
N ILE A 119 3.82 -3.10 15.22
CA ILE A 119 4.22 -2.56 13.93
C ILE A 119 5.40 -1.58 14.13
N GLY A 120 6.46 -1.78 13.34
CA GLY A 120 7.69 -0.99 13.40
C GLY A 120 7.68 0.27 12.53
N LEU A 121 6.76 0.37 11.56
CA LEU A 121 6.75 1.45 10.57
C LEU A 121 5.99 2.70 11.03
N VAL A 122 4.88 2.50 11.75
CA VAL A 122 4.02 3.58 12.24
C VAL A 122 3.47 3.30 13.62
N ALA A 123 3.30 4.35 14.42
CA ALA A 123 2.57 4.32 15.68
C ALA A 123 1.21 5.00 15.56
N HIS A 124 0.20 4.40 16.19
CA HIS A 124 -1.18 4.88 16.15
C HIS A 124 -1.65 5.37 17.52
N GLN A 125 -2.35 6.50 17.53
CA GLN A 125 -3.13 6.97 18.67
C GLN A 125 -4.60 7.02 18.27
N LYS A 126 -5.45 6.35 19.07
CA LYS A 126 -6.89 6.29 18.84
C LYS A 126 -7.52 7.69 18.93
N PRO A 127 -8.53 8.00 18.09
CA PRO A 127 -9.32 9.21 18.25
C PRO A 127 -10.10 9.18 19.57
N LYS A 128 -10.52 10.35 20.05
CA LYS A 128 -11.41 10.46 21.21
C LYS A 128 -12.70 11.15 20.81
N PHE A 129 -13.81 10.57 21.25
CA PHE A 129 -15.16 11.10 21.06
C PHE A 129 -15.78 11.49 22.40
N LEU A 130 -16.42 12.65 22.45
CA LEU A 130 -17.32 13.03 23.54
C LEU A 130 -18.69 12.41 23.27
N LEU A 131 -19.19 11.64 24.23
CA LEU A 131 -20.46 10.89 24.14
C LEU A 131 -20.58 9.98 22.90
N GLY A 132 -19.45 9.54 22.32
CA GLY A 132 -19.43 8.72 21.10
C GLY A 132 -19.83 9.45 19.81
N LEU A 133 -20.14 10.75 19.88
CA LEU A 133 -20.71 11.51 18.76
C LEU A 133 -19.78 12.61 18.25
N ILE A 134 -19.17 13.38 19.16
CA ILE A 134 -18.40 14.57 18.81
C ILE A 134 -16.90 14.24 18.88
N PRO A 135 -16.14 14.27 17.77
CA PRO A 135 -14.70 14.04 17.81
C PRO A 135 -14.01 15.19 18.54
N ILE A 136 -13.45 14.91 19.71
CA ILE A 136 -12.69 15.89 20.52
C ILE A 136 -11.17 15.78 20.28
N ARG A 137 -10.70 14.67 19.73
CA ARG A 137 -9.32 14.49 19.30
C ARG A 137 -9.26 13.60 18.06
N PRO A 138 -8.65 14.05 16.94
CA PRO A 138 -8.50 13.23 15.74
C PRO A 138 -7.53 12.06 15.99
N PRO A 139 -7.58 11.00 15.15
CA PRO A 139 -6.54 9.97 15.17
C PRO A 139 -5.18 10.62 14.86
N LYS A 140 -4.12 10.13 15.51
CA LYS A 140 -2.75 10.55 15.19
C LYS A 140 -1.96 9.32 14.76
N VAL A 141 -1.39 9.37 13.56
CA VAL A 141 -0.38 8.42 13.09
C VAL A 141 0.97 9.11 13.15
N THR A 142 1.98 8.40 13.63
CA THR A 142 3.36 8.89 13.70
C THR A 142 4.21 7.95 12.88
N ASN A 143 5.03 8.51 12.00
CA ASN A 143 6.05 7.77 11.27
C ASN A 143 7.20 7.49 12.23
N GLU A 144 7.58 6.22 12.38
CA GLU A 144 8.64 5.81 13.31
C GLU A 144 10.04 6.05 12.73
N ARG A 145 10.15 6.37 11.43
CA ARG A 145 11.41 6.70 10.78
C ARG A 145 11.97 8.02 11.30
N HIS A 146 13.17 7.97 11.86
CA HIS A 146 13.94 9.13 12.25
C HIS A 146 14.79 9.68 11.09
N GLY A 147 15.25 10.92 11.23
CA GLY A 147 16.06 11.64 10.24
C GLY A 147 15.23 12.41 9.21
N THR A 148 15.82 13.46 8.65
CA THR A 148 15.21 14.27 7.59
C THR A 148 15.49 13.62 6.24
N PRO A 149 14.46 13.26 5.45
CA PRO A 149 14.68 12.78 4.10
C PRO A 149 15.33 13.82 3.19
N PHE A 150 16.19 13.39 2.27
CA PHE A 150 16.85 14.32 1.34
C PHE A 150 15.85 15.09 0.45
N TYR A 151 14.70 14.50 0.14
CA TYR A 151 13.64 15.18 -0.63
C TYR A 151 12.86 16.21 0.19
N GLU A 152 12.74 16.04 1.50
CA GLU A 152 12.24 17.09 2.40
C GLU A 152 13.25 18.24 2.43
N ALA A 153 14.53 17.94 2.64
CA ALA A 153 15.60 18.94 2.62
C ALA A 153 15.68 19.71 1.28
N ALA A 154 15.49 19.02 0.15
CA ALA A 154 15.43 19.66 -1.17
C ALA A 154 14.22 20.59 -1.31
N ALA A 155 13.05 20.17 -0.84
CA ALA A 155 11.84 20.99 -0.85
C ALA A 155 11.98 22.23 0.06
N ASP A 156 12.59 22.08 1.23
CA ASP A 156 12.87 23.19 2.15
C ASP A 156 13.87 24.20 1.58
N ALA A 157 14.83 23.74 0.78
CA ALA A 157 15.72 24.60 0.01
C ALA A 157 15.02 25.30 -1.19
N GLY A 158 13.73 25.06 -1.39
CA GLY A 158 12.91 25.69 -2.42
C GLY A 158 12.89 24.96 -3.77
N TYR A 159 13.50 23.78 -3.87
CA TYR A 159 13.43 22.98 -5.10
C TYR A 159 12.07 22.29 -5.21
N LYS A 160 11.44 22.44 -6.37
CA LYS A 160 10.18 21.74 -6.65
C LYS A 160 10.42 20.24 -6.62
N THR A 161 9.76 19.56 -5.68
CA THR A 161 10.03 18.16 -5.38
C THR A 161 8.75 17.34 -5.48
N THR A 162 8.81 16.20 -6.17
CA THR A 162 7.70 15.25 -6.28
C THR A 162 8.15 13.87 -5.82
N VAL A 163 7.46 13.31 -4.84
CA VAL A 163 7.76 11.98 -4.29
C VAL A 163 6.54 11.08 -4.49
N LEU A 164 6.74 9.93 -5.10
CA LEU A 164 5.67 9.00 -5.45
C LEU A 164 5.99 7.63 -4.85
N ARG A 165 5.16 7.19 -3.92
CA ARG A 165 5.18 5.84 -3.34
C ARG A 165 6.48 5.48 -2.61
N MET A 166 7.19 6.48 -2.10
CA MET A 166 8.36 6.24 -1.24
C MET A 166 7.95 5.45 0.02
N PRO A 167 8.63 4.33 0.34
CA PRO A 167 8.43 3.60 1.59
C PRO A 167 8.71 4.45 2.82
N LEU A 168 8.00 4.15 3.92
CA LEU A 168 8.06 4.88 5.20
C LEU A 168 7.83 6.38 5.07
N GLU A 169 6.80 6.74 4.30
CA GLU A 169 6.29 8.10 4.18
C GLU A 169 4.81 8.17 4.59
N PHE A 170 4.40 7.37 5.57
CA PHE A 170 3.05 7.44 6.15
C PHE A 170 3.12 7.78 7.65
N PRO A 171 2.47 8.87 8.12
CA PRO A 171 1.91 9.94 7.32
C PRO A 171 2.99 10.64 6.46
N PRO A 172 2.59 11.29 5.36
CA PRO A 172 3.51 11.93 4.41
C PRO A 172 4.28 13.07 5.06
N SER A 173 5.61 13.08 4.89
CA SER A 173 6.45 14.20 5.33
C SER A 173 6.09 15.48 4.55
N PRO A 174 6.21 16.67 5.16
CA PRO A 174 6.02 17.93 4.44
C PRO A 174 7.05 18.08 3.32
N VAL A 175 6.59 18.42 2.11
CA VAL A 175 7.47 18.81 0.99
C VAL A 175 7.01 20.17 0.46
N PRO A 176 7.41 21.29 1.09
CA PRO A 176 6.85 22.61 0.76
C PRO A 176 7.03 22.99 -0.71
N GLY A 177 5.94 23.43 -1.36
CA GLY A 177 5.93 23.71 -2.81
C GLY A 177 6.00 22.46 -3.71
N GLY A 178 6.11 21.28 -3.10
CA GLY A 178 6.16 19.98 -3.76
C GLY A 178 4.92 19.12 -3.51
N LYS A 179 5.06 17.83 -3.85
CA LYS A 179 4.01 16.81 -3.75
C LYS A 179 4.60 15.51 -3.24
N LEU A 180 3.89 14.80 -2.37
CA LEU A 180 4.27 13.48 -1.87
C LEU A 180 3.04 12.56 -1.85
N LEU A 181 3.19 11.33 -2.35
CA LEU A 181 2.22 10.23 -2.21
C LEU A 181 2.90 9.11 -1.41
N ALA A 182 2.34 8.78 -0.26
CA ALA A 182 2.88 7.77 0.64
C ALA A 182 2.89 6.37 0.01
N GLY A 183 3.97 5.62 0.26
CA GLY A 183 4.15 4.23 -0.19
C GLY A 183 3.90 3.20 0.92
N LEU A 184 4.79 2.22 1.01
CA LEU A 184 4.81 1.22 2.08
C LEU A 184 4.71 1.90 3.45
N GLY A 185 3.76 1.48 4.28
CA GLY A 185 3.40 2.16 5.52
C GLY A 185 1.91 2.52 5.61
N VAL A 186 1.27 2.79 4.47
CA VAL A 186 -0.16 3.10 4.42
C VAL A 186 -0.97 1.82 4.70
N PRO A 187 -1.85 1.78 5.71
CA PRO A 187 -2.70 0.63 6.00
C PRO A 187 -3.93 0.59 5.08
N ASP A 188 -4.64 -0.53 5.09
CA ASP A 188 -6.03 -0.56 4.61
C ASP A 188 -6.95 0.17 5.60
N ILE A 189 -8.22 0.42 5.24
CA ILE A 189 -9.17 1.05 6.18
C ILE A 189 -9.49 0.18 7.40
N ARG A 190 -9.14 -1.12 7.36
CA ARG A 190 -9.29 -2.01 8.51
C ARG A 190 -8.17 -1.82 9.54
N GLY A 191 -7.14 -1.02 9.23
CA GLY A 191 -5.95 -0.81 10.05
C GLY A 191 -4.94 -1.96 9.95
N THR A 192 -5.08 -2.81 8.93
CA THR A 192 -4.19 -3.94 8.66
C THR A 192 -3.30 -3.65 7.46
N TRP A 193 -2.39 -4.57 7.16
CA TRP A 193 -1.45 -4.45 6.06
C TRP A 193 -2.01 -4.97 4.72
N GLY A 194 -3.32 -5.16 4.58
CA GLY A 194 -3.95 -5.61 3.34
C GLY A 194 -4.82 -6.85 3.51
N THR A 195 -5.86 -6.78 4.34
CA THR A 195 -6.79 -7.91 4.49
C THR A 195 -7.58 -8.12 3.19
N PHE A 196 -7.34 -9.23 2.50
CA PHE A 196 -8.17 -9.63 1.35
C PHE A 196 -9.45 -10.34 1.78
N PHE A 197 -10.41 -10.45 0.88
CA PHE A 197 -11.63 -11.22 1.10
C PHE A 197 -11.80 -12.27 0.00
N TYR A 198 -12.24 -13.45 0.40
CA TYR A 198 -12.53 -14.56 -0.50
C TYR A 198 -13.93 -15.09 -0.17
N PHE A 199 -14.82 -15.04 -1.16
CA PHE A 199 -16.19 -15.49 -1.06
C PHE A 199 -16.36 -16.75 -1.89
N ALA A 200 -16.77 -17.87 -1.27
CA ALA A 200 -16.93 -19.13 -2.00
C ALA A 200 -18.12 -19.98 -1.53
N SER A 201 -18.83 -20.62 -2.47
CA SER A 201 -19.94 -21.53 -2.14
C SER A 201 -19.49 -22.87 -1.55
N ASN A 202 -18.31 -23.34 -1.97
CA ASN A 202 -17.73 -24.63 -1.58
C ASN A 202 -16.76 -24.56 -0.38
N LEU A 203 -16.68 -23.41 0.31
CA LEU A 203 -15.77 -23.26 1.43
C LEU A 203 -16.16 -24.18 2.60
N PRO A 204 -15.26 -25.06 3.08
CA PRO A 204 -15.49 -25.88 4.27
C PRO A 204 -15.80 -25.02 5.50
N ALA A 205 -16.62 -25.53 6.42
CA ALA A 205 -17.08 -24.74 7.57
C ALA A 205 -15.95 -24.38 8.54
N ASP A 206 -14.93 -25.23 8.63
CA ASP A 206 -13.72 -25.07 9.44
C ASP A 206 -12.69 -24.11 8.83
N GLU A 207 -12.79 -23.80 7.53
CA GLU A 207 -11.97 -22.78 6.88
C GLU A 207 -12.58 -21.36 6.95
N VAL A 208 -13.85 -21.23 7.33
CA VAL A 208 -14.51 -19.91 7.41
C VAL A 208 -13.88 -19.07 8.52
N GLY A 209 -13.45 -17.86 8.19
CA GLY A 209 -12.95 -16.89 9.18
C GLY A 209 -11.65 -16.21 8.76
N ASP A 210 -10.80 -16.00 9.75
CA ASP A 210 -9.54 -15.27 9.63
C ASP A 210 -8.43 -16.26 9.28
N THR A 211 -7.65 -15.94 8.25
CA THR A 211 -6.53 -16.79 7.84
C THR A 211 -5.24 -16.39 8.55
N GLU A 212 -4.21 -17.25 8.44
CA GLU A 212 -2.90 -17.03 9.04
C GLU A 212 -2.26 -15.72 8.56
N PHE A 213 -2.34 -15.41 7.27
CA PHE A 213 -1.75 -14.19 6.69
C PHE A 213 -2.74 -13.01 6.60
N GLY A 214 -3.88 -13.09 7.30
CA GLY A 214 -4.76 -11.96 7.53
C GLY A 214 -5.87 -11.74 6.49
N GLY A 215 -6.19 -12.74 5.68
CA GLY A 215 -7.37 -12.79 4.81
C GLY A 215 -8.67 -13.09 5.55
N LYS A 216 -9.80 -12.88 4.86
CA LYS A 216 -11.15 -13.25 5.32
C LYS A 216 -11.78 -14.23 4.34
N LEU A 217 -12.10 -15.42 4.81
CA LEU A 217 -12.80 -16.44 4.01
C LEU A 217 -14.26 -16.50 4.43
N ILE A 218 -15.16 -16.26 3.47
CA ILE A 218 -16.60 -16.16 3.68
C ILE A 218 -17.30 -17.21 2.84
N ARG A 219 -18.02 -18.11 3.50
CA ARG A 219 -18.87 -19.08 2.81
C ARG A 219 -20.13 -18.41 2.28
N LEU A 220 -20.40 -18.59 1.00
CA LEU A 220 -21.63 -18.14 0.35
C LEU A 220 -22.72 -19.21 0.45
N GLN A 221 -23.88 -18.82 0.95
CA GLN A 221 -25.10 -19.62 0.91
C GLN A 221 -26.05 -19.01 -0.11
N PHE A 222 -26.42 -19.78 -1.13
CA PHE A 222 -27.28 -19.33 -2.22
C PHE A 222 -28.75 -19.67 -1.93
N ASP A 223 -29.60 -18.65 -2.00
CA ASP A 223 -31.04 -18.76 -2.13
C ASP A 223 -31.42 -18.47 -3.60
N GLY A 224 -31.74 -19.54 -4.33
CA GLY A 224 -31.80 -19.51 -5.79
C GLY A 224 -30.44 -19.16 -6.39
N ARG A 225 -30.35 -18.00 -7.06
CA ARG A 225 -29.11 -17.48 -7.66
C ARG A 225 -28.47 -16.34 -6.87
N THR A 226 -29.00 -16.05 -5.68
CA THR A 226 -28.58 -14.93 -4.85
C THR A 226 -27.86 -15.43 -3.61
N ALA A 227 -26.67 -14.89 -3.32
CA ALA A 227 -26.01 -15.03 -2.04
C ALA A 227 -25.79 -13.64 -1.41
N LYS A 228 -25.90 -13.57 -0.09
CA LYS A 228 -25.62 -12.37 0.70
C LYS A 228 -24.46 -12.65 1.65
N ALA A 229 -23.62 -11.65 1.83
CA ALA A 229 -22.48 -11.69 2.75
C ALA A 229 -22.25 -10.29 3.35
N GLU A 230 -21.28 -10.20 4.26
CA GLU A 230 -20.84 -8.93 4.82
C GLU A 230 -19.34 -8.71 4.56
N ILE A 231 -18.99 -7.44 4.32
CA ILE A 231 -17.62 -6.98 4.25
C ILE A 231 -17.31 -6.24 5.55
N SER A 232 -16.42 -6.83 6.35
CA SER A 232 -15.97 -6.22 7.60
C SER A 232 -14.99 -5.08 7.32
N GLY A 233 -15.30 -3.87 7.78
CA GLY A 233 -14.49 -2.66 7.54
C GLY A 233 -13.71 -2.18 8.78
N PRO A 234 -13.65 -0.85 9.03
CA PRO A 234 -12.84 -0.28 10.10
C PRO A 234 -13.36 -0.70 11.48
N VAL A 235 -12.48 -0.62 12.48
CA VAL A 235 -12.88 -0.72 13.89
C VAL A 235 -13.74 0.49 14.24
N ASP A 236 -14.86 0.26 14.90
CA ASP A 236 -15.76 1.31 15.40
C ASP A 236 -15.04 2.10 16.51
N PRO A 237 -14.67 3.37 16.25
CA PRO A 237 -13.92 4.15 17.22
C PRO A 237 -14.82 4.79 18.29
N THR A 238 -16.14 4.64 18.21
CA THR A 238 -17.10 5.27 19.13
C THR A 238 -17.35 4.43 20.38
N THR A 239 -16.99 3.14 20.35
CA THR A 239 -17.23 2.20 21.45
C THR A 239 -15.93 1.75 22.10
N LYS A 240 -16.00 1.40 23.39
CA LYS A 240 -14.86 0.82 24.12
C LYS A 240 -14.63 -0.65 23.77
N ALA A 241 -15.68 -1.36 23.35
CA ALA A 241 -15.59 -2.75 22.92
C ALA A 241 -14.97 -2.83 21.52
N TYR A 242 -14.17 -3.85 21.26
CA TYR A 242 -13.67 -4.08 19.92
C TYR A 242 -14.82 -4.56 19.03
N ARG A 243 -15.23 -3.71 18.08
CA ARG A 243 -16.24 -4.03 17.07
C ARG A 243 -15.80 -3.46 15.73
N ARG A 244 -16.09 -4.16 14.63
CA ARG A 244 -15.92 -3.62 13.27
C ARG A 244 -17.27 -3.21 12.70
N ILE A 245 -17.24 -2.17 11.86
CA ILE A 245 -18.39 -1.74 11.07
C ILE A 245 -18.37 -2.55 9.78
N SER A 246 -19.45 -3.29 9.52
CA SER A 246 -19.60 -4.09 8.32
C SER A 246 -20.64 -3.47 7.38
N ILE A 247 -20.50 -3.75 6.09
CA ILE A 247 -21.50 -3.39 5.08
C ILE A 247 -21.97 -4.65 4.34
N PRO A 248 -23.23 -4.71 3.91
CA PRO A 248 -23.74 -5.85 3.16
C PRO A 248 -23.21 -5.86 1.73
N VAL A 249 -22.95 -7.06 1.21
CA VAL A 249 -22.69 -7.32 -0.21
C VAL A 249 -23.60 -8.44 -0.69
N GLN A 250 -24.10 -8.31 -1.92
CA GLN A 250 -24.93 -9.34 -2.55
C GLN A 250 -24.32 -9.75 -3.89
N PHE A 251 -24.34 -11.06 -4.14
CA PHE A 251 -23.88 -11.70 -5.37
C PHE A 251 -25.05 -12.40 -6.04
N ASN A 252 -25.32 -12.07 -7.30
CA ASN A 252 -26.35 -12.71 -8.11
C ASN A 252 -25.70 -13.40 -9.31
N VAL A 253 -25.77 -14.72 -9.38
CA VAL A 253 -25.25 -15.49 -10.52
C VAL A 253 -26.18 -15.31 -11.72
N SER A 254 -25.62 -15.06 -12.91
CA SER A 254 -26.40 -14.90 -14.12
C SER A 254 -27.11 -16.20 -14.52
N PRO A 255 -28.23 -16.12 -15.26
CA PRO A 255 -28.97 -17.32 -15.63
C PRO A 255 -28.20 -18.36 -16.43
N ASP A 256 -27.24 -17.92 -17.23
CA ASP A 256 -26.34 -18.74 -18.04
C ASP A 256 -25.11 -19.24 -17.25
N GLY A 257 -24.95 -18.84 -15.98
CA GLY A 257 -23.86 -19.27 -15.12
C GLY A 257 -22.48 -18.69 -15.45
N ASN A 258 -22.40 -17.69 -16.34
CA ASN A 258 -21.11 -17.18 -16.84
C ASN A 258 -20.61 -15.91 -16.11
N SER A 259 -21.45 -15.28 -15.30
CA SER A 259 -21.13 -14.02 -14.63
C SER A 259 -21.80 -13.89 -13.27
N VAL A 260 -21.31 -12.96 -12.46
CA VAL A 260 -21.89 -12.57 -11.18
C VAL A 260 -22.15 -11.07 -11.17
N THR A 261 -23.38 -10.69 -10.86
CA THR A 261 -23.73 -9.30 -10.54
C THR A 261 -23.47 -9.04 -9.07
N ILE A 262 -22.58 -8.08 -8.80
CA ILE A 262 -22.16 -7.66 -7.46
C ILE A 262 -22.92 -6.39 -7.11
N HIS A 263 -23.62 -6.39 -5.97
CA HIS A 263 -24.26 -5.21 -5.40
C HIS A 263 -23.57 -4.84 -4.09
N LEU A 264 -23.01 -3.64 -4.03
CA LEU A 264 -22.27 -3.13 -2.88
C LEU A 264 -22.50 -1.63 -2.72
N ASP A 265 -22.99 -1.21 -1.55
CA ASP A 265 -23.22 0.21 -1.19
C ASP A 265 -23.93 1.03 -2.29
N GLY A 266 -25.05 0.50 -2.79
CA GLY A 266 -25.86 1.13 -3.84
C GLY A 266 -25.25 1.08 -5.25
N GLN A 267 -24.03 0.55 -5.41
CA GLN A 267 -23.41 0.30 -6.70
C GLN A 267 -23.68 -1.11 -7.19
N THR A 268 -23.67 -1.28 -8.51
CA THR A 268 -23.88 -2.58 -9.16
C THR A 268 -22.96 -2.72 -10.35
N GLU A 269 -22.45 -3.93 -10.56
CA GLU A 269 -21.70 -4.33 -11.75
C GLU A 269 -21.84 -5.83 -11.99
N THR A 270 -22.00 -6.23 -13.26
CA THR A 270 -21.94 -7.64 -13.68
C THR A 270 -20.55 -7.96 -14.18
N VAL A 271 -19.92 -8.97 -13.59
CA VAL A 271 -18.53 -9.35 -13.87
C VAL A 271 -18.51 -10.79 -14.36
N ALA A 272 -17.93 -11.00 -15.54
CA ALA A 272 -17.77 -12.33 -16.12
C ALA A 272 -16.73 -13.16 -15.35
N SER A 273 -16.84 -14.48 -15.43
CA SER A 273 -15.80 -15.38 -14.93
C SER A 273 -14.42 -15.00 -15.47
N ARG A 274 -13.40 -15.07 -14.62
CA ARG A 274 -11.99 -14.69 -14.89
C ARG A 274 -11.79 -13.21 -15.24
N HIS A 275 -12.64 -12.31 -14.76
CA HIS A 275 -12.51 -10.86 -14.98
C HIS A 275 -12.52 -10.06 -13.67
N TRP A 276 -11.88 -8.89 -13.73
CA TRP A 276 -11.96 -7.87 -12.68
C TRP A 276 -13.18 -6.97 -12.88
N SER A 277 -13.83 -6.60 -11.77
CA SER A 277 -14.77 -5.49 -11.69
C SER A 277 -14.07 -4.14 -11.90
N ARG A 278 -14.81 -3.04 -12.13
CA ARG A 278 -14.31 -1.67 -11.83
C ARG A 278 -14.14 -1.47 -10.32
N TRP A 279 -13.62 -0.31 -9.93
CA TRP A 279 -13.59 0.10 -8.53
C TRP A 279 -15.01 0.31 -7.98
N PHE A 280 -15.29 -0.35 -6.87
CA PHE A 280 -16.37 0.01 -5.96
C PHE A 280 -15.87 1.06 -4.98
N ASN A 281 -16.80 1.88 -4.52
CA ASN A 281 -16.56 3.03 -3.64
C ASN A 281 -17.55 2.94 -2.48
N GLU A 282 -17.10 2.40 -1.36
CA GLU A 282 -17.98 2.02 -0.26
C GLU A 282 -17.80 2.93 0.95
N LYS A 283 -18.91 3.18 1.64
CA LYS A 283 -19.00 3.99 2.85
C LYS A 283 -19.29 3.11 4.06
N PHE A 284 -18.45 3.23 5.08
CA PHE A 284 -18.64 2.62 6.39
C PHE A 284 -19.15 3.68 7.37
N PRO A 285 -20.46 3.71 7.67
CA PRO A 285 -21.04 4.72 8.56
C PRO A 285 -20.59 4.49 10.00
N ILE A 286 -19.83 5.44 10.57
CA ILE A 286 -19.41 5.43 11.98
C ILE A 286 -20.57 5.92 12.86
N ASN A 287 -21.18 7.03 12.48
CA ASN A 287 -22.35 7.62 13.12
C ASN A 287 -23.13 8.48 12.08
N PRO A 288 -24.26 9.12 12.43
CA PRO A 288 -25.06 9.87 11.45
C PRO A 288 -24.34 11.01 10.70
N PHE A 289 -23.16 11.43 11.16
CA PHE A 289 -22.41 12.57 10.59
C PHE A 289 -21.05 12.18 10.02
N ILE A 290 -20.52 11.01 10.34
CA ILE A 290 -19.15 10.59 10.01
C ILE A 290 -19.18 9.20 9.37
N SER A 291 -18.55 9.10 8.20
CA SER A 291 -18.31 7.83 7.50
C SER A 291 -16.84 7.71 7.12
N VAL A 292 -16.35 6.49 7.06
CA VAL A 292 -15.04 6.16 6.48
C VAL A 292 -15.25 5.65 5.06
N HIS A 293 -14.49 6.17 4.11
CA HIS A 293 -14.62 5.83 2.69
C HIS A 293 -13.48 4.92 2.25
N ALA A 294 -13.83 3.90 1.48
CA ALA A 294 -12.87 2.95 0.92
C ALA A 294 -13.18 2.64 -0.54
N ILE A 295 -12.19 2.07 -1.23
CA ILE A 295 -12.37 1.49 -2.55
C ILE A 295 -11.89 0.04 -2.55
N SER A 296 -12.55 -0.78 -3.36
CA SER A 296 -12.19 -2.18 -3.57
C SER A 296 -12.52 -2.64 -4.99
N ARG A 297 -11.94 -3.77 -5.39
CA ARG A 297 -12.25 -4.47 -6.64
C ARG A 297 -12.42 -5.95 -6.38
N PHE A 298 -13.28 -6.55 -7.18
CA PHE A 298 -13.54 -7.97 -7.19
C PHE A 298 -12.91 -8.61 -8.42
N PHE A 299 -12.45 -9.84 -8.27
CA PHE A 299 -12.15 -10.74 -9.36
C PHE A 299 -13.05 -11.97 -9.23
N VAL A 300 -13.87 -12.22 -10.24
CA VAL A 300 -14.69 -13.43 -10.28
C VAL A 300 -13.79 -14.56 -10.75
N LEU A 301 -13.41 -15.44 -9.83
CA LEU A 301 -12.54 -16.58 -10.14
C LEU A 301 -13.35 -17.64 -10.87
N GLU A 302 -14.51 -18.00 -10.32
CA GLU A 302 -15.35 -19.05 -10.86
C GLU A 302 -16.82 -18.73 -10.59
N THR A 303 -17.69 -19.17 -11.49
CA THR A 303 -19.14 -18.93 -11.42
C THR A 303 -19.94 -20.23 -11.40
N TRP A 304 -19.34 -21.35 -11.85
CA TRP A 304 -19.93 -22.68 -11.91
C TRP A 304 -18.82 -23.75 -11.96
N PRO A 305 -18.98 -24.93 -11.30
CA PRO A 305 -20.11 -25.33 -10.46
C PRO A 305 -20.17 -24.57 -9.13
N ASP A 306 -19.04 -24.04 -8.68
CA ASP A 306 -18.92 -23.29 -7.44
C ASP A 306 -18.57 -21.83 -7.73
N VAL A 307 -19.27 -20.92 -7.05
CA VAL A 307 -18.97 -19.50 -7.14
C VAL A 307 -17.78 -19.21 -6.25
N GLN A 308 -16.75 -18.59 -6.81
CA GLN A 308 -15.54 -18.16 -6.12
C GLN A 308 -15.20 -16.74 -6.54
N ILE A 309 -15.09 -15.84 -5.57
CA ILE A 309 -14.86 -14.41 -5.83
C ILE A 309 -13.80 -13.94 -4.86
N TYR A 310 -12.73 -13.37 -5.41
CA TYR A 310 -11.74 -12.64 -4.65
C TYR A 310 -12.10 -11.16 -4.62
N MET A 311 -11.80 -10.48 -3.52
CA MET A 311 -11.86 -9.04 -3.39
C MET A 311 -10.56 -8.54 -2.78
N CYS A 312 -9.97 -7.54 -3.43
CA CYS A 312 -8.73 -6.94 -2.93
C CYS A 312 -8.97 -6.21 -1.60
N PRO A 313 -7.90 -5.93 -0.84
CA PRO A 313 -8.03 -5.20 0.40
C PRO A 313 -8.75 -3.85 0.25
N LEU A 314 -9.42 -3.43 1.31
CA LEU A 314 -10.18 -2.18 1.36
C LEU A 314 -9.21 -0.98 1.41
N ASN A 315 -8.90 -0.44 0.24
CA ASN A 315 -7.98 0.69 0.10
C ASN A 315 -8.63 1.96 0.66
N ILE A 316 -7.84 2.85 1.27
CA ILE A 316 -8.31 4.20 1.63
C ILE A 316 -8.78 4.90 0.34
N ASP A 317 -9.99 5.46 0.33
CA ASP A 317 -10.49 6.18 -0.85
C ASP A 317 -9.56 7.37 -1.17
N PRO A 318 -8.89 7.41 -2.34
CA PRO A 318 -8.00 8.51 -2.69
C PRO A 318 -8.74 9.84 -2.85
N LYS A 319 -10.04 9.82 -3.14
CA LYS A 319 -10.86 11.03 -3.24
C LYS A 319 -11.20 11.54 -1.86
N ASP A 320 -11.55 10.68 -0.91
CA ASP A 320 -11.94 11.08 0.45
C ASP A 320 -11.19 10.31 1.54
N PRO A 321 -9.87 10.54 1.68
CA PRO A 321 -9.03 9.67 2.49
C PRO A 321 -9.27 9.89 3.98
N ALA A 322 -9.51 8.80 4.73
CA ALA A 322 -9.71 8.84 6.17
C ALA A 322 -8.49 9.32 6.97
N LEU A 323 -7.29 9.17 6.38
CA LEU A 323 -6.02 9.67 6.90
C LEU A 323 -5.23 10.31 5.74
N PRO A 324 -4.45 11.37 5.97
CA PRO A 324 -3.63 11.96 4.92
C PRO A 324 -2.64 10.95 4.32
N ILE A 325 -2.85 10.58 3.07
CA ILE A 325 -1.94 9.72 2.28
C ILE A 325 -1.08 10.52 1.30
N THR A 326 -1.33 11.83 1.17
CA THR A 326 -0.53 12.74 0.33
C THR A 326 -0.21 14.05 1.04
N TYR A 327 0.90 14.65 0.61
CA TYR A 327 1.18 16.07 0.79
C TYR A 327 1.11 16.79 -0.58
N PRO A 328 0.49 17.97 -0.70
CA PRO A 328 -0.47 18.51 0.26
C PRO A 328 -1.67 17.58 0.43
N VAL A 329 -2.41 17.77 1.53
CA VAL A 329 -3.67 17.06 1.76
C VAL A 329 -4.61 17.32 0.59
N GLY A 330 -5.14 16.26 -0.04
CA GLY A 330 -6.05 16.35 -1.18
C GLY A 330 -5.40 16.23 -2.56
N TRP A 331 -4.07 16.11 -2.65
CA TRP A 331 -3.43 15.77 -3.94
C TRP A 331 -3.90 14.40 -4.46
N SER A 332 -4.15 13.42 -3.58
CA SER A 332 -4.76 12.13 -3.96
C SER A 332 -6.09 12.28 -4.70
N ARG A 333 -6.93 13.24 -4.30
CA ARG A 333 -8.22 13.53 -4.95
C ARG A 333 -8.01 14.07 -6.37
N GLN A 334 -6.97 14.88 -6.57
CA GLN A 334 -6.60 15.39 -7.89
C GLN A 334 -6.10 14.27 -8.80
N LEU A 335 -5.23 13.40 -8.27
CA LEU A 335 -4.75 12.21 -8.99
C LEU A 335 -5.92 11.30 -9.39
N ALA A 336 -6.82 11.00 -8.46
CA ALA A 336 -7.99 10.15 -8.72
C ALA A 336 -8.95 10.76 -9.74
N LYS A 337 -9.18 12.08 -9.68
CA LYS A 337 -10.01 12.78 -10.67
C LYS A 337 -9.42 12.71 -12.08
N LYS A 338 -8.09 12.72 -12.21
CA LYS A 338 -7.40 12.72 -13.50
C LYS A 338 -7.24 11.31 -14.08
N TRP A 339 -6.86 10.34 -13.26
CA TRP A 339 -6.42 9.01 -13.71
C TRP A 339 -7.35 7.87 -13.32
N GLY A 340 -8.43 8.16 -12.59
CA GLY A 340 -9.31 7.19 -11.96
C GLY A 340 -8.80 6.73 -10.60
N ASP A 341 -9.62 5.94 -9.91
CA ASP A 341 -9.27 5.35 -8.62
C ASP A 341 -8.04 4.41 -8.73
N PHE A 342 -7.21 4.40 -7.69
CA PHE A 342 -5.94 3.66 -7.66
C PHE A 342 -5.67 3.11 -6.26
N LYS A 343 -4.85 2.06 -6.16
CA LYS A 343 -4.48 1.46 -4.87
C LYS A 343 -3.72 2.46 -4.01
N THR A 344 -4.21 2.66 -2.78
CA THR A 344 -3.59 3.55 -1.79
C THR A 344 -2.85 2.76 -0.70
N LEU A 345 -3.22 1.49 -0.49
CA LEU A 345 -2.55 0.56 0.43
C LEU A 345 -1.04 0.57 0.18
N GLY A 346 -0.23 0.57 1.24
CA GLY A 346 1.23 0.54 1.12
C GLY A 346 1.71 -0.80 0.57
N TRP A 347 1.22 -1.89 1.14
CA TRP A 347 1.41 -3.25 0.65
C TRP A 347 0.43 -3.59 -0.48
N TRP A 348 0.58 -2.93 -1.62
CA TRP A 348 -0.42 -2.99 -2.71
C TRP A 348 -0.36 -4.22 -3.61
N HIS A 349 0.60 -5.14 -3.44
CA HIS A 349 0.63 -6.43 -4.14
C HIS A 349 0.12 -7.50 -3.18
N ASP A 350 -0.99 -8.17 -3.52
CA ASP A 350 -1.63 -9.11 -2.61
C ASP A 350 -0.92 -10.48 -2.61
N THR A 351 0.25 -10.50 -1.99
CA THR A 351 1.07 -11.70 -1.83
C THR A 351 0.41 -12.73 -0.93
N TRP A 352 -0.46 -12.31 -0.01
CA TRP A 352 -1.12 -13.22 0.93
C TRP A 352 -2.22 -14.02 0.26
N ALA A 353 -3.07 -13.38 -0.54
CA ALA A 353 -4.08 -14.12 -1.30
C ALA A 353 -3.46 -15.17 -2.22
N LEU A 354 -2.27 -14.91 -2.77
CA LEU A 354 -1.54 -15.91 -3.57
C LEU A 354 -0.89 -16.99 -2.71
N ASN A 355 -0.24 -16.64 -1.60
CA ASN A 355 0.38 -17.61 -0.68
C ASN A 355 -0.64 -18.55 -0.03
N GLU A 356 -1.87 -18.08 0.16
CA GLU A 356 -3.00 -18.87 0.68
C GLU A 356 -3.84 -19.50 -0.43
N GLU A 357 -3.36 -19.46 -1.68
CA GLU A 357 -3.98 -20.13 -2.82
C GLU A 357 -5.43 -19.69 -3.09
N ARG A 358 -5.77 -18.45 -2.72
CA ARG A 358 -7.09 -17.84 -2.96
C ARG A 358 -7.16 -17.06 -4.26
N ILE A 359 -6.00 -16.76 -4.85
CA ILE A 359 -5.86 -16.32 -6.25
C ILE A 359 -4.74 -17.10 -6.93
N GLY A 360 -4.84 -17.25 -8.25
CA GLY A 360 -3.76 -17.84 -9.06
C GLY A 360 -2.72 -16.83 -9.53
N GLU A 361 -1.58 -17.33 -9.99
CA GLU A 361 -0.43 -16.54 -10.47
C GLU A 361 -0.82 -15.49 -11.52
N GLY A 362 -1.67 -15.86 -12.48
CA GLY A 362 -2.10 -14.95 -13.53
C GLY A 362 -2.88 -13.74 -13.02
N VAL A 363 -3.72 -13.94 -11.98
CA VAL A 363 -4.50 -12.86 -11.36
C VAL A 363 -3.56 -11.91 -10.62
N PHE A 364 -2.60 -12.46 -9.88
CA PHE A 364 -1.57 -11.70 -9.17
C PHE A 364 -0.70 -10.87 -10.13
N LEU A 365 -0.22 -11.46 -11.24
CA LEU A 365 0.58 -10.75 -12.24
C LEU A 365 -0.21 -9.64 -12.91
N GLN A 366 -1.46 -9.91 -13.32
CA GLN A 366 -2.33 -8.91 -13.93
C GLN A 366 -2.53 -7.69 -13.02
N ASP A 367 -2.78 -7.92 -11.73
CA ASP A 367 -2.98 -6.86 -10.76
C ASP A 367 -1.68 -6.09 -10.44
N SER A 368 -0.56 -6.82 -10.34
CA SER A 368 0.76 -6.21 -10.10
C SER A 368 1.17 -5.30 -11.25
N PHE A 369 1.03 -5.77 -12.48
CA PHE A 369 1.30 -4.97 -13.68
C PHE A 369 0.34 -3.79 -13.84
N ARG A 370 -0.94 -3.97 -13.59
CA ARG A 370 -1.91 -2.86 -13.56
C ARG A 370 -1.52 -1.79 -12.53
N THR A 371 -1.00 -2.21 -11.37
CA THR A 371 -0.57 -1.30 -10.31
C THR A 371 0.68 -0.52 -10.73
N MET A 372 1.67 -1.21 -11.32
CA MET A 372 2.86 -0.60 -11.92
C MET A 372 2.50 0.42 -13.00
N ASP A 373 1.62 0.06 -13.94
CA ASP A 373 1.17 0.93 -15.02
C ASP A 373 0.43 2.17 -14.50
N SER A 374 -0.31 2.03 -13.39
CA SER A 374 -0.97 3.15 -12.72
C SER A 374 0.05 4.14 -12.13
N LEU A 375 1.12 3.65 -11.50
CA LEU A 375 2.18 4.51 -10.97
C LEU A 375 2.95 5.20 -12.11
N THR A 376 3.30 4.47 -13.17
CA THR A 376 4.01 5.03 -14.33
C THR A 376 3.24 6.16 -14.98
N ARG A 377 1.92 6.03 -15.15
CA ARG A 377 1.07 7.14 -15.65
C ARG A 377 1.19 8.39 -14.79
N MET A 378 1.23 8.25 -13.46
CA MET A 378 1.40 9.40 -12.55
C MET A 378 2.80 10.00 -12.64
N VAL A 379 3.84 9.18 -12.73
CA VAL A 379 5.24 9.62 -12.91
C VAL A 379 5.38 10.46 -14.18
N LEU A 380 4.96 9.89 -15.33
CA LEU A 380 5.04 10.55 -16.62
C LEU A 380 4.22 11.84 -16.65
N ASP A 381 3.04 11.85 -16.02
CA ASP A 381 2.21 13.03 -15.92
C ASP A 381 2.92 14.19 -15.21
N GLN A 382 3.60 13.90 -14.10
CA GLN A 382 4.33 14.92 -13.36
C GLN A 382 5.55 15.42 -14.16
N LEU A 383 6.24 14.56 -14.90
CA LEU A 383 7.35 15.00 -15.77
C LEU A 383 6.88 15.89 -16.92
N GLN A 384 5.74 15.57 -17.55
CA GLN A 384 5.25 16.27 -18.74
C GLN A 384 4.52 17.58 -18.40
N HIS A 385 3.68 17.58 -17.37
CA HIS A 385 2.76 18.70 -17.11
C HIS A 385 3.15 19.56 -15.92
N ASP A 386 3.95 19.04 -14.99
CA ASP A 386 4.35 19.76 -13.78
C ASP A 386 5.79 19.43 -13.34
N PRO A 387 6.78 19.52 -14.24
CA PRO A 387 8.11 18.93 -14.04
C PRO A 387 8.76 19.43 -12.75
N PRO A 388 9.18 18.54 -11.84
CA PRO A 388 9.92 18.92 -10.65
C PRO A 388 11.43 19.07 -10.94
N SER A 389 12.14 19.74 -10.03
CA SER A 389 13.60 19.70 -9.93
C SER A 389 14.10 18.36 -9.39
N LEU A 390 13.38 17.76 -8.45
CA LEU A 390 13.67 16.44 -7.90
C LEU A 390 12.40 15.56 -7.97
N MET A 391 12.51 14.41 -8.61
CA MET A 391 11.49 13.37 -8.54
C MET A 391 12.06 12.11 -7.90
N VAL A 392 11.31 11.49 -6.99
CA VAL A 392 11.61 10.16 -6.47
C VAL A 392 10.36 9.30 -6.65
N ALA A 393 10.46 8.18 -7.35
CA ALA A 393 9.35 7.24 -7.54
C ALA A 393 9.82 5.81 -7.26
N VAL A 394 9.11 5.08 -6.38
CA VAL A 394 9.48 3.72 -5.99
C VAL A 394 8.44 2.71 -6.47
N TYR A 395 8.92 1.69 -7.18
CA TYR A 395 8.18 0.56 -7.69
C TYR A 395 8.53 -0.69 -6.88
N THR A 396 7.52 -1.38 -6.34
CA THR A 396 7.74 -2.58 -5.52
C THR A 396 7.38 -3.88 -6.23
N SER A 397 7.00 -3.82 -7.51
CA SER A 397 6.53 -5.00 -8.26
C SER A 397 7.66 -6.01 -8.52
N THR A 398 8.91 -5.53 -8.68
CA THR A 398 10.10 -6.37 -8.83
C THR A 398 10.31 -7.25 -7.59
N ASP A 399 10.24 -6.68 -6.40
CA ASP A 399 10.30 -7.39 -5.13
C ASP A 399 9.17 -8.41 -4.99
N SER A 400 7.91 -7.96 -5.10
CA SER A 400 6.75 -8.82 -4.85
C SER A 400 6.64 -9.98 -5.84
N ILE A 401 6.98 -9.76 -7.12
CA ILE A 401 6.98 -10.83 -8.13
C ILE A 401 8.15 -11.79 -7.89
N GLN A 402 9.33 -11.31 -7.50
CA GLN A 402 10.44 -12.22 -7.19
C GLN A 402 10.11 -13.08 -5.96
N HIS A 403 9.53 -12.52 -4.89
CA HIS A 403 9.05 -13.30 -3.74
C HIS A 403 8.14 -14.46 -4.16
N MET A 404 7.20 -14.19 -5.06
CA MET A 404 6.17 -15.17 -5.43
C MET A 404 6.65 -16.16 -6.50
N PHE A 405 7.45 -15.72 -7.47
CA PHE A 405 7.74 -16.49 -8.69
C PHE A 405 9.13 -17.12 -8.71
N TRP A 406 10.03 -16.80 -7.78
CA TRP A 406 11.36 -17.44 -7.75
C TRP A 406 11.27 -18.96 -7.63
N ARG A 407 10.24 -19.44 -6.91
CA ARG A 407 9.94 -20.88 -6.77
C ARG A 407 9.77 -21.61 -8.10
N LEU A 408 9.45 -20.89 -9.18
CA LEU A 408 9.22 -21.43 -10.52
C LEU A 408 10.46 -21.36 -11.44
N THR A 409 11.55 -20.74 -10.97
CA THR A 409 12.79 -20.61 -11.75
C THR A 409 13.84 -21.67 -11.40
N ASP A 410 13.69 -22.32 -10.25
CA ASP A 410 14.63 -23.30 -9.72
C ASP A 410 13.93 -24.65 -9.49
N PRO A 411 14.20 -25.68 -10.31
CA PRO A 411 13.65 -27.03 -10.13
C PRO A 411 13.98 -27.69 -8.79
N THR A 412 14.96 -27.18 -8.04
CA THR A 412 15.33 -27.69 -6.71
C THR A 412 14.50 -27.08 -5.58
N SER A 413 13.72 -26.03 -5.87
CA SER A 413 12.82 -25.41 -4.89
C SER A 413 11.79 -26.43 -4.39
N PRO A 414 11.53 -26.50 -3.07
CA PRO A 414 10.48 -27.37 -2.53
C PRO A 414 9.06 -26.96 -2.97
N ARG A 415 8.91 -25.74 -3.50
CA ARG A 415 7.64 -25.22 -4.07
C ARG A 415 7.67 -25.14 -5.60
N TYR A 416 8.59 -25.85 -6.26
CA TYR A 416 8.61 -25.89 -7.72
C TYR A 416 7.45 -26.71 -8.27
N ASP A 417 6.77 -26.16 -9.26
CA ASP A 417 5.73 -26.84 -10.03
C ASP A 417 6.06 -26.71 -11.53
N PRO A 418 6.28 -27.81 -12.26
CA PRO A 418 6.67 -27.77 -13.67
C PRO A 418 5.57 -27.24 -14.60
N VAL A 419 4.29 -27.42 -14.24
CA VAL A 419 3.15 -26.93 -15.03
C VAL A 419 3.07 -25.41 -14.89
N LEU A 420 3.19 -24.89 -13.66
CA LEU A 420 3.22 -23.45 -13.41
C LEU A 420 4.51 -22.82 -13.97
N ALA A 421 5.66 -23.46 -13.84
CA ALA A 421 6.92 -22.97 -14.39
C ALA A 421 6.88 -22.84 -15.92
N LYS A 422 6.24 -23.77 -16.62
CA LYS A 422 6.02 -23.64 -18.07
C LYS A 422 5.18 -22.40 -18.43
N LYS A 423 4.27 -21.98 -17.56
CA LYS A 423 3.34 -20.87 -17.80
C LYS A 423 3.84 -19.52 -17.29
N TYR A 424 4.61 -19.51 -16.20
CA TYR A 424 4.97 -18.32 -15.44
C TYR A 424 6.44 -18.27 -15.00
N GLY A 425 7.28 -19.21 -15.45
CA GLY A 425 8.71 -19.26 -15.09
C GLY A 425 9.52 -18.05 -15.58
N ASP A 426 8.97 -17.27 -16.52
CA ASP A 426 9.54 -16.03 -17.02
C ASP A 426 8.96 -14.77 -16.33
N ALA A 427 8.09 -14.90 -15.32
CA ALA A 427 7.44 -13.76 -14.66
C ALA A 427 8.43 -12.74 -14.08
N ILE A 428 9.58 -13.18 -13.58
CA ILE A 428 10.64 -12.29 -13.10
C ILE A 428 11.26 -11.51 -14.26
N LEU A 429 11.51 -12.15 -15.40
CA LEU A 429 12.00 -11.45 -16.59
C LEU A 429 10.97 -10.40 -17.06
N GLN A 430 9.68 -10.76 -17.10
CA GLN A 430 8.61 -9.85 -17.53
C GLN A 430 8.54 -8.57 -16.69
N VAL A 431 8.72 -8.65 -15.36
CA VAL A 431 8.73 -7.43 -14.53
C VAL A 431 10.00 -6.60 -14.73
N TYR A 432 11.15 -7.21 -15.01
CA TYR A 432 12.37 -6.47 -15.36
C TYR A 432 12.25 -5.79 -16.73
N GLU A 433 11.65 -6.44 -17.72
CA GLU A 433 11.36 -5.84 -19.03
C GLU A 433 10.39 -4.66 -18.91
N ARG A 434 9.38 -4.77 -18.03
CA ARG A 434 8.50 -3.62 -17.72
C ARG A 434 9.23 -2.50 -16.99
N ALA A 435 10.13 -2.82 -16.06
CA ALA A 435 10.98 -1.81 -15.42
C ALA A 435 11.87 -1.10 -16.45
N ASP A 436 12.41 -1.83 -17.43
CA ASP A 436 13.20 -1.29 -18.54
C ASP A 436 12.38 -0.34 -19.41
N GLN A 437 11.13 -0.71 -19.72
CA GLN A 437 10.19 0.16 -20.43
C GLN A 437 9.94 1.46 -19.67
N VAL A 438 9.71 1.38 -18.36
CA VAL A 438 9.54 2.57 -17.49
C VAL A 438 10.76 3.48 -17.56
N VAL A 439 11.98 2.92 -17.50
CA VAL A 439 13.22 3.72 -17.64
C VAL A 439 13.26 4.45 -18.98
N GLY A 440 12.93 3.75 -20.08
CA GLY A 440 12.88 4.35 -21.41
C GLY A 440 11.82 5.44 -21.56
N GLU A 441 10.63 5.28 -20.97
CA GLU A 441 9.57 6.29 -21.01
C GLU A 441 9.89 7.51 -20.15
N VAL A 442 10.43 7.29 -18.95
CA VAL A 442 10.82 8.36 -18.03
C VAL A 442 11.93 9.22 -18.64
N GLU A 443 12.97 8.60 -19.18
CA GLU A 443 14.07 9.35 -19.79
C GLU A 443 13.59 10.21 -20.97
N LYS A 444 12.66 9.71 -21.79
CA LYS A 444 12.06 10.49 -22.89
C LYS A 444 11.21 11.66 -22.38
N ALA A 445 10.57 11.53 -21.22
CA ALA A 445 9.73 12.56 -20.63
C ALA A 445 10.52 13.60 -19.83
N MET A 446 11.79 13.34 -19.51
CA MET A 446 12.65 14.26 -18.76
C MET A 446 13.07 15.47 -19.60
N LYS A 447 13.40 16.56 -18.90
CA LYS A 447 14.03 17.74 -19.51
C LYS A 447 15.42 17.40 -20.05
N PRO A 448 15.84 17.97 -21.19
CA PRO A 448 17.20 17.81 -21.71
C PRO A 448 18.25 18.18 -20.66
N GLY A 449 19.30 17.35 -20.54
CA GLY A 449 20.36 17.52 -19.55
C GLY A 449 19.98 17.13 -18.12
N GLY A 450 18.82 16.50 -17.90
CA GLY A 450 18.44 15.93 -16.62
C GLY A 450 19.29 14.69 -16.24
N THR A 451 19.32 14.37 -14.96
CA THR A 451 20.00 13.19 -14.41
C THR A 451 18.97 12.13 -14.01
N LEU A 452 19.08 10.93 -14.59
CA LEU A 452 18.27 9.78 -14.22
C LEU A 452 19.12 8.84 -13.35
N ILE A 453 18.60 8.50 -12.17
CA ILE A 453 19.23 7.57 -11.23
C ILE A 453 18.28 6.39 -11.05
N ILE A 454 18.81 5.19 -11.23
CA ILE A 454 18.11 3.95 -10.88
C ILE A 454 18.75 3.43 -9.60
N VAL A 455 17.92 3.09 -8.62
CA VAL A 455 18.38 2.54 -7.35
C VAL A 455 17.54 1.32 -6.98
N SER A 456 18.19 0.35 -6.37
CA SER A 456 17.53 -0.76 -5.70
C SER A 456 18.08 -0.84 -4.27
N ASP A 457 17.20 -1.17 -3.34
CA ASP A 457 17.44 -1.19 -1.91
C ASP A 457 18.13 -2.50 -1.47
N HIS A 458 17.77 -3.63 -2.08
CA HIS A 458 18.44 -4.92 -1.94
C HIS A 458 18.35 -5.76 -3.22
N GLY A 459 19.10 -6.87 -3.25
CA GLY A 459 19.00 -7.87 -4.32
C GLY A 459 17.98 -8.97 -3.98
N PHE A 460 17.98 -10.03 -4.78
CA PHE A 460 17.10 -11.19 -4.58
C PHE A 460 17.84 -12.50 -4.80
N HIS A 461 17.38 -13.55 -4.12
CA HIS A 461 17.87 -14.91 -4.28
C HIS A 461 16.81 -15.95 -3.89
N ALA A 462 17.09 -17.22 -4.18
CA ALA A 462 16.25 -18.34 -3.74
C ALA A 462 16.13 -18.41 -2.21
N PHE A 463 14.91 -18.67 -1.74
CA PHE A 463 14.63 -18.93 -0.33
C PHE A 463 14.31 -20.42 -0.13
N ASN A 464 15.37 -21.21 0.10
CA ASN A 464 15.26 -22.67 0.18
C ASN A 464 15.20 -23.22 1.61
N TYR A 465 15.63 -22.43 2.60
CA TYR A 465 15.75 -22.88 3.99
C TYR A 465 15.25 -21.82 4.97
N GLY A 466 14.52 -22.26 5.99
CA GLY A 466 14.16 -21.45 7.16
C GLY A 466 14.78 -22.05 8.42
N PHE A 467 15.27 -21.20 9.32
CA PHE A 467 15.80 -21.63 10.62
C PHE A 467 14.98 -20.99 11.74
N ASN A 468 14.28 -21.82 12.52
CA ASN A 468 13.56 -21.34 13.69
C ASN A 468 14.50 -21.33 14.90
N THR A 469 15.11 -20.18 15.14
CA THR A 469 16.08 -19.96 16.23
C THR A 469 15.50 -20.31 17.59
N ASN A 470 14.25 -19.93 17.88
CA ASN A 470 13.62 -20.18 19.17
C ASN A 470 13.44 -21.69 19.41
N THR A 471 12.94 -22.41 18.43
CA THR A 471 12.80 -23.88 18.50
C THR A 471 14.16 -24.55 18.69
N TRP A 472 15.20 -24.10 17.98
CA TRP A 472 16.55 -24.64 18.14
C TRP A 472 17.12 -24.39 19.54
N LEU A 473 16.96 -23.18 20.08
CA LEU A 473 17.41 -22.85 21.44
C LEU A 473 16.70 -23.69 22.51
N VAL A 474 15.39 -23.92 22.36
CA VAL A 474 14.62 -24.78 23.28
C VAL A 474 15.11 -26.22 23.20
N LYS A 475 15.23 -26.78 21.99
CA LYS A 475 15.65 -28.18 21.79
C LYS A 475 17.07 -28.47 22.31
N ASN A 476 17.94 -27.46 22.33
CA ASN A 476 19.32 -27.59 22.82
C ASN A 476 19.48 -27.14 24.29
N GLY A 477 18.39 -26.82 25.00
CA GLY A 477 18.43 -26.45 26.42
C GLY A 477 18.96 -25.05 26.73
N TYR A 478 19.18 -24.20 25.71
CA TYR A 478 19.62 -22.80 25.89
C TYR A 478 18.47 -21.86 26.24
N MET A 479 17.22 -22.25 25.95
CA MET A 479 16.02 -21.52 26.29
C MET A 479 15.02 -22.46 26.96
N VAL A 480 14.40 -22.02 28.06
CA VAL A 480 13.37 -22.77 28.77
C VAL A 480 12.15 -21.89 29.02
N LEU A 481 10.96 -22.49 29.04
CA LEU A 481 9.76 -21.79 29.46
C LEU A 481 9.87 -21.49 30.96
N LYS A 482 9.67 -20.22 31.35
CA LYS A 482 9.61 -19.82 32.76
C LYS A 482 8.49 -20.54 33.53
N ASN A 483 7.40 -20.86 32.84
CA ASN A 483 6.30 -21.66 33.37
C ASN A 483 6.04 -22.83 32.41
N PRO A 484 6.56 -24.03 32.72
CA PRO A 484 6.38 -25.22 31.87
C PRO A 484 4.92 -25.68 31.74
N ASN A 485 4.07 -25.28 32.69
CA ASN A 485 2.64 -25.61 32.73
C ASN A 485 1.78 -24.48 32.14
N ALA A 486 2.39 -23.43 31.57
CA ALA A 486 1.63 -22.40 30.88
C ALA A 486 0.85 -23.04 29.74
N GLN A 487 -0.46 -22.83 29.72
CA GLN A 487 -1.28 -23.23 28.59
C GLN A 487 -0.84 -22.45 27.36
N GLU A 488 -0.80 -23.14 26.21
CA GLU A 488 -0.54 -22.52 24.92
C GLU A 488 -1.62 -21.45 24.69
N GLN A 489 -1.21 -20.18 24.69
CA GLN A 489 -2.09 -19.08 24.32
C GLN A 489 -1.91 -18.82 22.84
N GLN A 490 -2.98 -19.03 22.07
CA GLN A 490 -3.02 -18.51 20.71
C GLN A 490 -3.17 -16.99 20.76
N TYR A 491 -2.16 -16.29 20.25
CA TYR A 491 -2.25 -14.87 19.98
C TYR A 491 -2.80 -14.69 18.58
N THR A 492 -3.89 -13.94 18.45
CA THR A 492 -4.42 -13.50 17.17
C THR A 492 -3.84 -12.12 16.82
N LEU A 493 -3.93 -11.72 15.54
CA LEU A 493 -3.57 -10.37 15.10
C LEU A 493 -4.22 -9.29 15.96
N GLN A 494 -5.44 -9.52 16.48
CA GLN A 494 -6.15 -8.60 17.36
C GLN A 494 -5.39 -8.34 18.68
N ASN A 495 -4.63 -9.30 19.21
CA ASN A 495 -3.84 -9.11 20.43
C ASN A 495 -2.67 -8.12 20.27
N LEU A 496 -2.28 -7.80 19.04
CA LEU A 496 -1.24 -6.79 18.77
C LEU A 496 -1.77 -5.35 18.87
N TYR A 497 -3.11 -5.17 18.88
CA TYR A 497 -3.78 -3.87 18.86
C TYR A 497 -4.58 -3.54 20.13
N THR A 498 -4.65 -4.49 21.08
CA THR A 498 -5.19 -4.31 22.43
C THR A 498 -4.07 -4.00 23.40
#